data_AF-A0A9P6K972-F1
#
_entry.id   AF-A0A9P6K972-F1
#
_cell.length_a   1.000
_cell.length_b   1.000
_cell.length_c   1.000
_cell.angle_alpha   90.00
_cell.angle_beta   90.00
_cell.angle_gamma   90.00
#
_symmetry.space_group_name_H-M   'P 1'
#
loop_
_entity.id
_entity.type
_entity.pdbx_description
1 polymer ?
#
loop_
_entity_poly.entity_id
_entity_poly.type
_entity_poly.pdbx_seq_one_letter_code
_entity_poly.pdbx_strand_id
1 'polypeptide(L)'
;EDEEYYDLKQYSRTIDQEYSAPTIQSSLHFSDELKRRDKEWANVAAMAANITRPVDATAYALVKSANLDEPAVKNVLRTLDIVRHHLAVLATTVNRNRQNAMLREKIKVTALVIRLKETSQCIHKDKYVNIKAHSKAAELCPVETFWEYKRRLVGRRITHPHDTSPDLKYNPLIRPINDPDKPVGADKIRNHIKAVMSKLRHPPGAKVPKARAAGATQAALRGTKLDDI
;
A
#
# COMPACT_ATOMS: atom_id res chain seq x y z
N GLU A 1 1.73 -39.81 34.58
CA GLU A 1 2.09 -40.44 33.30
C GLU A 1 0.92 -40.22 32.38
N ASP A 2 0.97 -39.15 31.59
CA ASP A 2 0.04 -38.91 30.50
C ASP A 2 0.88 -39.02 29.23
N GLU A 3 0.77 -40.14 28.52
CA GLU A 3 1.41 -40.33 27.22
C GLU A 3 0.75 -39.37 26.22
N GLU A 4 1.45 -38.29 25.88
CA GLU A 4 1.05 -37.35 24.84
C GLU A 4 1.11 -38.09 23.48
N TYR A 5 -0.02 -38.71 23.11
CA TYR A 5 -0.21 -39.42 21.85
C TYR A 5 -0.10 -38.42 20.68
N TYR A 6 1.05 -38.38 20.02
CA TYR A 6 1.27 -37.63 18.79
C TYR A 6 0.59 -38.36 17.62
N ASP A 7 -0.69 -38.10 17.41
CA ASP A 7 -1.37 -38.58 16.20
C ASP A 7 -0.72 -37.92 14.98
N LEU A 8 -0.09 -38.69 14.11
CA LEU A 8 0.53 -38.16 12.89
C LEU A 8 -0.48 -37.94 11.76
N LYS A 9 -1.73 -38.41 11.92
CA LYS A 9 -2.81 -38.29 10.92
C LYS A 9 -3.52 -36.94 10.95
N GLN A 10 -3.40 -36.18 12.04
CA GLN A 10 -3.92 -34.80 12.16
C GLN A 10 -3.11 -33.79 11.33
N TYR A 11 -1.93 -34.16 10.83
CA TYR A 11 -1.10 -33.29 10.02
C TYR A 11 -1.34 -33.53 8.52
N SER A 12 -1.80 -32.50 7.80
CA SER A 12 -2.03 -32.54 6.36
C SER A 12 -0.76 -32.97 5.60
N ARG A 13 -0.83 -33.96 4.70
CA ARG A 13 0.36 -34.46 3.95
C ARG A 13 0.97 -33.45 2.97
N THR A 14 0.38 -32.27 2.88
CA THR A 14 0.79 -31.16 2.01
C THR A 14 0.52 -29.85 2.75
N ILE A 15 1.41 -28.85 2.61
CA ILE A 15 1.05 -27.44 2.90
C ILE A 15 -0.31 -27.19 2.26
N ASP A 16 -1.16 -26.47 2.97
CA ASP A 16 -2.46 -26.00 2.50
C ASP A 16 -2.35 -25.44 1.07
N GLN A 17 -2.67 -26.28 0.09
CA GLN A 17 -2.61 -25.95 -1.34
C GLN A 17 -3.86 -25.18 -1.77
N GLU A 18 -4.78 -24.91 -0.84
CA GLU A 18 -6.03 -24.22 -1.12
C GLU A 18 -5.80 -22.80 -1.66
N TYR A 19 -4.61 -22.23 -1.47
CA TYR A 19 -4.21 -21.03 -2.19
C TYR A 19 -3.74 -21.32 -3.62
N SER A 20 -4.70 -21.31 -4.54
CA SER A 20 -4.39 -21.07 -5.95
C SER A 20 -4.04 -19.59 -6.12
N ALA A 21 -2.87 -19.31 -6.70
CA ALA A 21 -2.50 -17.93 -7.04
C ALA A 21 -3.64 -17.32 -7.88
N PRO A 22 -4.22 -16.18 -7.47
CA PRO A 22 -5.36 -15.61 -8.17
C PRO A 22 -4.94 -15.36 -9.62
N THR A 23 -5.66 -15.99 -10.55
CA THR A 23 -5.40 -15.83 -11.97
C THR A 23 -5.52 -14.35 -12.28
N ILE A 24 -4.42 -13.74 -12.70
CA ILE A 24 -4.40 -12.36 -13.15
C ILE A 24 -5.25 -12.32 -14.43
N GLN A 25 -6.55 -12.05 -14.27
CA GLN A 25 -7.47 -11.97 -15.41
C GLN A 25 -6.92 -10.92 -16.38
N SER A 26 -6.83 -11.26 -17.66
CA SER A 26 -6.31 -10.38 -18.72
C SER A 26 -7.13 -9.08 -18.85
N SER A 27 -8.38 -9.08 -18.38
CA SER A 27 -9.25 -7.90 -18.27
C SER A 27 -8.78 -6.89 -17.22
N LEU A 28 -7.94 -7.31 -16.27
CA LEU A 28 -7.39 -6.48 -15.21
C LEU A 28 -5.96 -6.05 -15.58
N HIS A 29 -5.82 -4.81 -16.04
CA HIS A 29 -4.52 -4.21 -16.32
C HIS A 29 -3.75 -3.89 -15.03
N PHE A 30 -2.83 -4.77 -14.66
CA PHE A 30 -1.81 -4.52 -13.63
C PHE A 30 -0.51 -4.03 -14.26
N SER A 31 0.25 -3.23 -13.52
CA SER A 31 1.59 -2.78 -13.91
C SER A 31 2.53 -3.97 -14.15
N ASP A 32 3.42 -3.85 -15.13
CA ASP A 32 4.40 -4.90 -15.43
C ASP A 32 5.36 -5.15 -14.26
N GLU A 33 5.59 -4.12 -13.45
CA GLU A 33 6.35 -4.25 -12.22
C GLU A 33 5.63 -5.10 -11.16
N LEU A 34 4.31 -4.97 -11.00
CA LEU A 34 3.56 -5.86 -10.11
C LEU A 34 3.60 -7.30 -10.64
N LYS A 35 3.45 -7.50 -11.96
CA LYS A 35 3.56 -8.85 -12.57
C LYS A 35 4.92 -9.48 -12.31
N ARG A 36 6.01 -8.71 -12.45
CA ARG A 36 7.37 -9.18 -12.17
C ARG A 36 7.53 -9.56 -10.70
N ARG A 37 7.08 -8.69 -9.79
CA ARG A 37 7.08 -8.98 -8.35
C ARG A 37 6.24 -10.21 -8.02
N ASP A 38 5.02 -10.33 -8.54
CA ASP A 38 4.17 -11.50 -8.28
C ASP A 38 4.85 -12.80 -8.72
N LYS A 39 5.54 -12.79 -9.87
CA LYS A 39 6.37 -13.91 -10.32
C LYS A 39 7.50 -14.24 -9.34
N GLU A 40 8.20 -13.24 -8.81
CA GLU A 40 9.23 -13.44 -7.78
C GLU A 40 8.64 -14.06 -6.50
N TRP A 41 7.50 -13.55 -6.00
CA TRP A 41 6.82 -14.10 -4.82
C TRP A 41 6.26 -15.51 -5.07
N ALA A 42 5.79 -15.80 -6.28
CA ALA A 42 5.36 -17.13 -6.69
C ALA A 42 6.54 -18.13 -6.67
N ASN A 43 7.71 -17.70 -7.12
CA ASN A 43 8.93 -18.54 -7.05
C ASN A 43 9.31 -18.83 -5.59
N VAL A 44 9.25 -17.85 -4.69
CA VAL A 44 9.53 -18.05 -3.26
C VAL A 44 8.54 -19.03 -2.63
N ALA A 45 7.25 -18.91 -2.95
CA ALA A 45 6.24 -19.85 -2.49
C ALA A 45 6.50 -21.28 -3.01
N ALA A 46 6.88 -21.42 -4.28
CA ALA A 46 7.25 -22.71 -4.86
C ALA A 46 8.51 -23.32 -4.21
N MET A 47 9.51 -22.51 -3.90
CA MET A 47 10.71 -22.96 -3.16
C MET A 47 10.32 -23.48 -1.77
N ALA A 48 9.50 -22.75 -1.02
CA ALA A 48 9.03 -23.20 0.30
C ALA A 48 8.24 -24.53 0.20
N ALA A 49 7.37 -24.68 -0.80
CA ALA A 49 6.62 -25.91 -1.04
C ALA A 49 7.51 -27.10 -1.44
N ASN A 50 8.62 -26.85 -2.14
CA ASN A 50 9.57 -27.90 -2.50
C ASN A 50 10.38 -28.38 -1.29
N ILE A 51 10.58 -27.55 -0.26
CA ILE A 51 11.31 -27.92 0.96
C ILE A 51 10.47 -28.82 1.88
N THR A 52 9.14 -28.73 1.86
CA THR A 52 8.32 -29.56 2.76
C THR A 52 8.33 -31.03 2.41
N ARG A 53 8.47 -31.39 1.13
CA ARG A 53 8.52 -32.80 0.71
C ARG A 53 9.70 -33.56 1.32
N PRO A 54 10.96 -33.07 1.26
CA PRO A 54 12.08 -33.66 2.00
C PRO A 54 11.83 -33.77 3.50
N VAL A 55 11.31 -32.70 4.14
CA VAL A 55 11.03 -32.69 5.59
C VAL A 55 10.03 -33.79 5.97
N ASP A 56 8.94 -33.89 5.22
CA ASP A 56 7.90 -34.90 5.44
C ASP A 56 8.41 -36.32 5.15
N ALA A 57 9.23 -36.49 4.11
CA ALA A 57 9.83 -37.78 3.78
C ALA A 57 10.82 -38.23 4.86
N THR A 58 11.63 -37.33 5.41
CA THR A 58 12.55 -37.62 6.52
C THR A 58 11.78 -37.95 7.79
N ALA A 59 10.74 -37.18 8.13
CA ALA A 59 9.88 -37.47 9.28
C ALA A 59 9.21 -38.84 9.14
N TYR A 60 8.67 -39.16 7.96
CA TYR A 60 8.06 -40.45 7.67
C TYR A 60 9.06 -41.62 7.78
N ALA A 61 10.27 -41.44 7.25
CA ALA A 61 11.33 -42.44 7.35
C ALA A 61 11.70 -42.71 8.82
N LEU A 62 11.90 -41.66 9.62
CA LEU A 62 12.21 -41.79 11.05
C LEU A 62 11.10 -42.50 11.82
N VAL A 63 9.83 -42.16 11.56
CA VAL A 63 8.68 -42.82 12.20
C VAL A 63 8.61 -44.31 11.83
N LYS A 64 9.03 -44.67 10.62
CA LYS A 64 8.95 -46.06 10.14
C LYS A 64 10.12 -46.93 10.58
N SER A 65 11.33 -46.37 10.69
CA SER A 65 12.56 -47.16 10.86
C SER A 65 13.30 -46.93 12.17
N ALA A 66 12.98 -45.88 12.94
CA ALA A 66 13.70 -45.57 14.18
C ALA A 66 12.92 -46.03 15.42
N ASN A 67 13.65 -46.26 16.52
CA ASN A 67 13.03 -46.46 17.83
C ASN A 67 12.52 -45.10 18.34
N LEU A 68 11.20 -44.94 18.39
CA LEU A 68 10.56 -43.70 18.80
C LEU A 68 10.82 -43.33 20.26
N ASP A 69 11.19 -44.30 21.11
CA ASP A 69 11.52 -44.05 22.51
C ASP A 69 12.91 -43.45 22.72
N GLU A 70 13.75 -43.45 21.69
CA GLU A 70 15.05 -42.84 21.75
C GLU A 70 14.93 -41.30 21.83
N PRO A 71 15.50 -40.66 22.87
CA PRO A 71 15.34 -39.22 23.08
C PRO A 71 15.92 -38.38 21.93
N ALA A 72 16.95 -38.89 21.24
CA ALA A 72 17.50 -38.25 20.05
C ALA A 72 16.48 -38.19 18.90
N VAL A 73 15.76 -39.30 18.66
CA VAL A 73 14.73 -39.39 17.60
C VAL A 73 13.55 -38.47 17.91
N LYS A 74 13.08 -38.43 19.17
CA LYS A 74 12.03 -37.49 19.60
C LYS A 74 12.43 -36.03 19.36
N ASN A 75 13.67 -35.67 19.67
CA ASN A 75 14.18 -34.30 19.43
C ASN A 75 14.26 -33.95 17.94
N VAL A 76 14.69 -34.90 17.09
CA VAL A 76 14.73 -34.68 15.63
C VAL A 76 13.32 -34.50 15.06
N LEU A 77 12.36 -35.34 15.45
CA LEU A 77 10.97 -35.22 15.00
C LEU A 77 10.35 -33.88 15.42
N ARG A 78 10.59 -33.45 16.66
CA ARG A 78 10.15 -32.12 17.14
C ARG A 78 10.77 -30.98 16.35
N THR A 79 12.05 -31.10 15.99
CA THR A 79 12.73 -30.10 15.16
C THR A 79 12.15 -30.04 13.76
N LEU A 80 11.87 -31.19 13.14
CA LEU A 80 11.23 -31.25 11.82
C LEU A 80 9.81 -30.64 11.84
N ASP A 81 9.06 -30.85 12.91
CA ASP A 81 7.73 -30.24 13.11
C ASP A 81 7.82 -28.71 13.21
N ILE A 82 8.77 -28.18 14.00
CA ILE A 82 9.02 -26.74 14.09
C ILE A 82 9.40 -26.15 12.72
N VAL A 83 10.27 -26.83 11.96
CA VAL A 83 10.66 -26.40 10.60
C VAL A 83 9.44 -26.37 9.69
N ARG A 84 8.62 -27.42 9.71
CA ARG A 84 7.40 -27.53 8.92
C ARG A 84 6.39 -26.43 9.26
N HIS A 85 6.19 -26.13 10.55
CA HIS A 85 5.32 -25.04 11.00
C HIS A 85 5.79 -23.69 10.46
N HIS A 86 7.09 -23.38 10.59
CA HIS A 86 7.63 -22.12 10.07
C HIS A 86 7.53 -22.00 8.55
N LEU A 87 7.73 -23.10 7.80
CA LEU A 87 7.54 -23.13 6.36
C LEU A 87 6.09 -22.83 5.96
N ALA A 88 5.12 -23.37 6.70
CA ALA A 88 3.70 -23.07 6.50
C ALA A 88 3.39 -21.58 6.76
N VAL A 89 3.87 -21.03 7.88
CA VAL A 89 3.68 -19.61 8.22
C VAL A 89 4.30 -18.68 7.16
N LEU A 90 5.49 -19.03 6.66
CA LEU A 90 6.16 -18.29 5.58
C LEU A 90 5.32 -18.31 4.29
N ALA A 91 4.84 -19.49 3.86
CA ALA A 91 4.02 -19.63 2.67
C ALA A 91 2.72 -18.82 2.77
N THR A 92 2.01 -18.90 3.91
CA THR A 92 0.79 -18.11 4.17
C THR A 92 1.08 -16.61 4.14
N THR A 93 2.20 -16.17 4.72
CA THR A 93 2.58 -14.76 4.73
C THR A 93 2.90 -14.24 3.32
N VAL A 94 3.62 -15.03 2.51
CA VAL A 94 3.89 -14.72 1.10
C VAL A 94 2.59 -14.58 0.32
N ASN A 95 1.66 -15.54 0.48
CA ASN A 95 0.38 -15.52 -0.23
C ASN A 95 -0.47 -14.30 0.15
N ARG A 96 -0.54 -13.97 1.45
CA ARG A 96 -1.22 -12.75 1.94
C ARG A 96 -0.62 -11.48 1.35
N ASN A 97 0.71 -11.40 1.25
CA ASN A 97 1.39 -10.24 0.67
C ASN A 97 1.11 -10.09 -0.84
N ARG A 98 1.01 -11.20 -1.58
CA ARG A 98 0.62 -11.20 -3.00
C ARG A 98 -0.80 -10.66 -3.20
N GLN A 99 -1.77 -11.17 -2.43
CA GLN A 99 -3.15 -10.67 -2.46
C GLN A 99 -3.24 -9.18 -2.11
N ASN A 100 -2.56 -8.76 -1.04
CA ASN A 100 -2.54 -7.36 -0.62
C ASN A 100 -1.94 -6.43 -1.69
N ALA A 101 -0.89 -6.86 -2.39
CA ALA A 101 -0.28 -6.07 -3.45
C ALA A 101 -1.24 -5.88 -4.65
N MET A 102 -1.95 -6.94 -5.05
CA MET A 102 -2.96 -6.87 -6.12
C MET A 102 -4.16 -5.99 -5.75
N LEU A 103 -4.66 -6.11 -4.51
CA LEU A 103 -5.75 -5.28 -4.02
C LEU A 103 -5.34 -3.81 -3.98
N ARG A 104 -4.13 -3.52 -3.49
CA ARG A 104 -3.60 -2.15 -3.38
C ARG A 104 -3.52 -1.43 -4.71
N GLU A 105 -3.07 -2.07 -5.80
CA GLU A 105 -2.97 -1.39 -7.10
C GLU A 105 -4.35 -0.91 -7.65
N LYS A 106 -5.45 -1.52 -7.18
CA LYS A 106 -6.81 -1.11 -7.54
C LYS A 106 -7.37 0.00 -6.67
N ILE A 107 -6.78 0.27 -5.50
CA ILE A 107 -7.25 1.34 -4.62
C ILE A 107 -6.86 2.68 -5.24
N LYS A 108 -7.87 3.51 -5.49
CA LYS A 108 -7.71 4.87 -5.99
C LYS A 108 -8.55 5.83 -5.16
N VAL A 109 -8.03 7.04 -5.00
CA VAL A 109 -8.79 8.18 -4.49
C VAL A 109 -9.06 9.09 -5.67
N THR A 110 -10.33 9.32 -5.98
CA THR A 110 -10.73 10.28 -7.00
C THR A 110 -11.04 11.61 -6.34
N ALA A 111 -10.28 12.64 -6.70
CA ALA A 111 -10.50 14.01 -6.26
C ALA A 111 -11.10 14.83 -7.41
N LEU A 112 -12.11 15.63 -7.12
CA LEU A 112 -12.62 16.63 -8.03
C LEU A 112 -11.83 17.93 -7.82
N VAL A 113 -11.11 18.35 -8.85
CA VAL A 113 -10.44 19.65 -8.87
C VAL A 113 -11.36 20.65 -9.54
N ILE A 114 -11.88 21.57 -8.75
CA ILE A 114 -12.66 22.70 -9.27
C ILE A 114 -11.67 23.80 -9.63
N ARG A 115 -11.60 24.15 -10.92
CA ARG A 115 -10.82 25.31 -11.40
C ARG A 115 -11.76 26.44 -11.78
N LEU A 116 -11.39 27.65 -11.38
CA LEU A 116 -12.08 28.83 -11.82
C LEU A 116 -11.72 29.29 -13.23
N LYS A 117 -12.73 30.00 -13.74
CA LYS A 117 -13.01 30.61 -15.04
C LYS A 117 -11.84 31.24 -15.80
N GLU A 118 -10.80 31.70 -15.13
CA GLU A 118 -9.70 32.50 -15.72
C GLU A 118 -8.75 31.69 -16.62
N THR A 119 -8.77 30.36 -16.52
CA THR A 119 -7.88 29.48 -17.32
C THR A 119 -8.57 28.77 -18.50
N SER A 120 -9.87 28.97 -18.73
CA SER A 120 -10.63 28.14 -19.70
C SER A 120 -11.76 28.87 -20.46
N GLN A 121 -11.52 30.08 -20.96
CA GLN A 121 -12.43 30.79 -21.87
C GLN A 121 -13.88 30.85 -21.34
N CYS A 122 -14.07 31.14 -20.05
CA CYS A 122 -15.38 31.23 -19.41
C CYS A 122 -16.16 29.91 -19.24
N ILE A 123 -15.52 28.74 -19.33
CA ILE A 123 -16.16 27.44 -19.03
C ILE A 123 -15.58 26.87 -17.74
N HIS A 124 -16.45 26.59 -16.75
CA HIS A 124 -16.09 25.82 -15.56
C HIS A 124 -15.68 24.41 -16.00
N LYS A 125 -14.42 24.04 -15.77
CA LYS A 125 -13.93 22.69 -16.10
C LYS A 125 -13.64 21.93 -14.82
N ASP A 126 -14.59 21.09 -14.45
CA ASP A 126 -14.42 20.05 -13.46
C ASP A 126 -13.41 19.03 -13.96
N LYS A 127 -12.28 18.90 -13.25
CA LYS A 127 -11.27 17.90 -13.58
C LYS A 127 -11.21 16.84 -12.50
N TYR A 128 -11.63 15.63 -12.85
CA TYR A 128 -11.39 14.46 -12.01
C TYR A 128 -9.91 14.07 -12.09
N VAL A 129 -9.29 13.93 -10.92
CA VAL A 129 -7.92 13.46 -10.77
C VAL A 129 -7.95 12.16 -9.97
N ASN A 130 -7.42 11.09 -10.58
CA ASN A 130 -7.29 9.79 -9.93
C ASN A 130 -5.91 9.67 -9.30
N ILE A 131 -5.87 9.63 -7.97
CA ILE A 131 -4.68 9.32 -7.19
C ILE A 131 -4.62 7.81 -7.03
N LYS A 132 -3.62 7.17 -7.64
CA LYS A 132 -3.42 5.73 -7.58
C LYS A 132 -2.57 5.36 -6.37
N ALA A 133 -2.87 4.23 -5.74
CA ALA A 133 -2.01 3.70 -4.70
C ALA A 133 -0.67 3.22 -5.29
N HIS A 134 0.40 3.38 -4.51
CA HIS A 134 1.71 2.82 -4.83
C HIS A 134 1.87 1.46 -4.15
N SER A 135 2.46 0.49 -4.87
CA SER A 135 2.64 -0.89 -4.40
C SER A 135 3.98 -1.15 -3.68
N LYS A 136 4.92 -0.20 -3.73
CA LYS A 136 6.31 -0.39 -3.27
C LYS A 136 6.53 -0.13 -1.78
N ALA A 137 6.10 1.04 -1.30
CA ALA A 137 6.27 1.46 0.09
C ALA A 137 4.95 2.06 0.57
N ALA A 138 4.40 1.54 1.67
CA ALA A 138 3.12 1.97 2.20
C ALA A 138 3.19 3.42 2.68
N GLU A 139 4.33 3.82 3.23
CA GLU A 139 4.65 5.13 3.78
C GLU A 139 4.74 6.21 2.69
N LEU A 140 5.04 5.80 1.45
CA LEU A 140 5.13 6.69 0.29
C LEU A 140 3.88 6.58 -0.62
N CYS A 141 2.88 5.80 -0.20
CA CYS A 141 1.64 5.65 -0.95
C CYS A 141 0.73 6.84 -0.67
N PRO A 142 0.34 7.63 -1.69
CA PRO A 142 -0.51 8.80 -1.48
C PRO A 142 -1.93 8.42 -1.04
N VAL A 143 -2.41 7.25 -1.44
CA VAL A 143 -3.73 6.73 -1.05
C VAL A 143 -3.76 6.29 0.42
N GLU A 144 -2.76 5.55 0.88
CA GLU A 144 -2.65 5.16 2.30
C GLU A 144 -2.48 6.40 3.17
N THR A 145 -1.60 7.32 2.75
CA THR A 145 -1.40 8.60 3.44
C THR A 145 -2.71 9.38 3.58
N PHE A 146 -3.53 9.40 2.52
CA PHE A 146 -4.84 10.04 2.54
C PHE A 146 -5.82 9.37 3.51
N TRP A 147 -5.86 8.04 3.57
CA TRP A 147 -6.73 7.30 4.49
C TRP A 147 -6.31 7.45 5.95
N GLU A 148 -5.01 7.41 6.24
CA GLU A 148 -4.47 7.70 7.56
C GLU A 148 -4.80 9.13 8.00
N TYR A 149 -4.62 10.09 7.11
CA TYR A 149 -5.01 11.48 7.31
C TYR A 149 -6.52 11.61 7.61
N LYS A 150 -7.35 10.95 6.81
CA LYS A 150 -8.81 10.89 7.01
C LYS A 150 -9.20 10.25 8.32
N ARG A 151 -8.50 9.22 8.80
CA ARG A 151 -8.78 8.57 10.09
C ARG A 151 -8.51 9.50 11.27
N ARG A 152 -7.46 10.33 11.17
CA ARG A 152 -7.09 11.31 12.19
C ARG A 152 -8.03 12.52 12.22
N LEU A 153 -8.62 12.86 11.08
CA LEU A 153 -9.70 13.82 11.02
C LEU A 153 -11.02 13.13 11.34
N VAL A 154 -11.49 13.32 12.58
CA VAL A 154 -12.87 12.99 12.98
C VAL A 154 -13.80 13.42 11.84
N GLY A 155 -14.60 12.47 11.31
CA GLY A 155 -15.22 12.45 9.97
C GLY A 155 -16.17 13.60 9.57
N ARG A 156 -16.05 14.77 10.20
CA ARG A 156 -16.78 16.00 9.93
C ARG A 156 -16.48 16.47 8.50
N ARG A 157 -17.51 16.44 7.65
CA ARG A 157 -17.52 17.17 6.38
C ARG A 157 -17.73 18.63 6.69
N ILE A 158 -16.97 19.48 6.01
CA ILE A 158 -17.16 20.93 6.07
C ILE A 158 -17.50 21.41 4.67
N THR A 159 -18.24 22.50 4.63
CA THR A 159 -18.65 23.15 3.41
C THR A 159 -18.05 24.55 3.43
N HIS A 160 -17.06 24.77 2.58
CA HIS A 160 -16.46 26.07 2.36
C HIS A 160 -16.97 26.68 1.07
N PRO A 161 -17.41 27.96 1.08
CA PRO A 161 -17.66 28.67 -0.16
C PRO A 161 -16.34 28.84 -0.92
N HIS A 162 -16.41 28.84 -2.24
CA HIS A 162 -15.28 29.19 -3.07
C HIS A 162 -15.05 30.70 -3.01
N ASP A 163 -13.79 31.13 -2.80
CA ASP A 163 -13.39 32.53 -2.65
C ASP A 163 -13.97 33.48 -3.72
N THR A 164 -13.93 33.08 -5.00
CA THR A 164 -14.46 33.89 -6.13
C THR A 164 -15.87 33.50 -6.60
N SER A 165 -16.48 32.45 -6.05
CA SER A 165 -17.82 31.98 -6.46
C SER A 165 -18.56 31.42 -5.25
N PRO A 166 -19.19 32.30 -4.45
CA PRO A 166 -19.80 31.91 -3.16
C PRO A 166 -20.88 30.83 -3.28
N ASP A 167 -21.55 30.74 -4.43
CA ASP A 167 -22.55 29.71 -4.74
C ASP A 167 -21.94 28.31 -4.84
N LEU A 168 -20.65 28.24 -5.21
CA LEU A 168 -19.91 27.00 -5.29
C LEU A 168 -19.35 26.64 -3.92
N LYS A 169 -19.79 25.50 -3.41
CA LYS A 169 -19.42 24.97 -2.09
C LYS A 169 -18.57 23.73 -2.26
N TYR A 170 -17.45 23.66 -1.54
CA TYR A 170 -16.54 22.51 -1.60
C TYR A 170 -16.10 22.05 -0.22
N ASN A 171 -15.68 20.79 -0.12
CA ASN A 171 -15.05 20.24 1.07
C ASN A 171 -13.53 20.19 0.83
N PRO A 172 -12.71 20.98 1.54
CA PRO A 172 -11.28 21.00 1.34
C PRO A 172 -10.65 19.61 1.52
N LEU A 173 -9.84 19.19 0.55
CA LEU A 173 -9.17 17.89 0.59
C LEU A 173 -8.20 17.77 1.77
N ILE A 174 -7.48 18.86 2.06
CA ILE A 174 -6.50 18.96 3.14
C ILE A 174 -6.87 20.14 4.03
N ARG A 175 -6.81 19.88 5.34
CA ARG A 175 -7.26 20.68 6.49
C ARG A 175 -6.25 20.52 7.62
N PRO A 176 -5.98 21.58 8.40
CA PRO A 176 -5.14 21.48 9.59
C PRO A 176 -5.73 20.49 10.60
N ILE A 177 -4.86 19.73 11.28
CA ILE A 177 -5.30 18.80 12.33
C ILE A 177 -5.85 19.58 13.54
N ASN A 178 -5.21 20.70 13.90
CA ASN A 178 -5.57 21.51 15.06
C ASN A 178 -6.78 22.43 14.81
N ASP A 179 -7.12 22.69 13.54
CA ASP A 179 -8.25 23.54 13.15
C ASP A 179 -8.93 22.92 11.93
N PRO A 180 -9.74 21.84 12.12
CA PRO A 180 -10.35 21.07 11.05
C PRO A 180 -11.40 21.82 10.24
N ASP A 181 -11.82 23.01 10.71
CA ASP A 181 -12.90 23.78 10.11
C ASP A 181 -12.38 24.79 9.07
N LYS A 182 -11.07 24.90 8.87
CA LYS A 182 -10.48 25.81 7.88
C LYS A 182 -9.72 25.07 6.76
N PRO A 183 -9.75 25.57 5.51
CA PRO A 183 -8.88 25.06 4.46
C PRO A 183 -7.41 25.42 4.77
N VAL A 184 -6.48 24.60 4.26
CA VAL A 184 -5.05 24.95 4.31
C VAL A 184 -4.74 25.95 3.18
N GLY A 185 -4.32 27.16 3.54
CA GLY A 185 -3.89 28.18 2.59
C GLY A 185 -2.54 27.89 1.92
N ALA A 186 -2.29 28.55 0.78
CA ALA A 186 -1.09 28.37 -0.03
C ALA A 186 0.21 28.68 0.73
N ASP A 187 0.23 29.71 1.59
CA ASP A 187 1.40 30.07 2.39
C ASP A 187 1.78 29.00 3.40
N LYS A 188 0.77 28.38 4.02
CA LYS A 188 0.99 27.28 4.98
C LYS A 188 1.60 26.07 4.26
N ILE A 189 1.09 25.74 3.07
CA ILE A 189 1.67 24.69 2.20
C ILE A 189 3.12 25.05 1.84
N ARG A 190 3.39 26.29 1.42
CA ARG A 190 4.74 26.77 1.10
C ARG A 190 5.70 26.61 2.27
N ASN A 191 5.27 26.97 3.48
CA ASN A 191 6.08 26.85 4.69
C ASN A 191 6.35 25.39 5.06
N HIS A 192 5.36 24.50 4.94
CA HIS A 192 5.54 23.06 5.13
C HIS A 192 6.52 22.47 4.11
N ILE A 193 6.42 22.84 2.83
CA ILE A 193 7.37 22.39 1.81
C ILE A 193 8.79 22.85 2.17
N LYS A 194 8.99 24.13 2.51
CA LYS A 194 10.32 24.63 2.93
C LYS A 194 10.88 23.86 4.13
N ALA A 195 10.05 23.62 5.15
CA ALA A 195 10.46 22.95 6.38
C ALA A 195 10.76 21.45 6.20
N VAL A 196 10.07 20.77 5.28
CA VAL A 196 10.36 19.37 4.94
C VAL A 196 11.61 19.31 4.09
N MET A 197 11.71 20.16 3.07
CA MET A 197 12.84 20.15 2.14
C MET A 197 14.15 20.54 2.85
N SER A 198 14.14 21.43 3.84
CA SER A 198 15.37 21.76 4.60
C SER A 198 15.94 20.58 5.39
N LYS A 199 15.13 19.54 5.68
CA LYS A 199 15.56 18.34 6.41
C LYS A 199 16.05 17.21 5.50
N LEU A 200 15.80 17.30 4.21
CA LEU A 200 16.20 16.30 3.23
C LEU A 200 17.55 16.65 2.63
N ARG A 201 18.40 15.64 2.40
CA ARG A 201 19.63 15.82 1.61
C ARG A 201 19.26 15.93 0.13
N HIS A 202 19.73 16.98 -0.53
CA HIS A 202 19.51 17.19 -1.96
C HIS A 202 20.78 16.94 -2.76
N PRO A 203 20.67 16.37 -3.97
CA PRO A 203 21.78 16.37 -4.91
C PRO A 203 22.22 17.81 -5.23
N PRO A 204 23.51 18.03 -5.53
CA PRO A 204 23.98 19.35 -5.97
C PRO A 204 23.19 19.82 -7.20
N GLY A 205 22.66 21.05 -7.15
CA GLY A 205 21.88 21.65 -8.23
C GLY A 205 20.40 21.21 -8.32
N ALA A 206 19.90 20.36 -7.41
CA ALA A 206 18.51 19.94 -7.41
C ALA A 206 17.55 21.11 -7.09
N LYS A 207 16.49 21.25 -7.89
CA LYS A 207 15.47 22.29 -7.69
C LYS A 207 14.50 21.87 -6.58
N VAL A 208 14.36 22.71 -5.55
CA VAL A 208 13.36 22.51 -4.50
C VAL A 208 11.94 22.79 -5.06
N PRO A 209 10.96 21.91 -4.83
CA PRO A 209 9.57 22.17 -5.16
C PRO A 209 9.10 23.49 -4.56
N LYS A 210 8.44 24.32 -5.36
CA LYS A 210 7.80 25.55 -4.89
C LYS A 210 6.29 25.34 -4.90
N ALA A 211 5.62 25.68 -3.80
CA ALA A 211 4.17 25.87 -3.83
C ALA A 211 3.88 26.97 -4.85
N ARG A 212 3.07 26.66 -5.86
CA ARG A 212 2.54 27.65 -6.80
C ARG A 212 1.03 27.54 -6.81
N ALA A 213 0.34 28.67 -6.73
CA ALA A 213 -1.08 28.71 -7.04
C ALA A 213 -1.26 28.31 -8.51
N ALA A 214 -2.12 27.33 -8.77
CA ALA A 214 -2.36 26.81 -10.10
C ALA A 214 -2.92 27.87 -11.08
N GLY A 215 -3.57 28.92 -10.55
CA GLY A 215 -4.09 30.06 -11.31
C GLY A 215 -3.00 31.09 -11.66
N ALA A 216 -2.25 31.57 -10.66
CA ALA A 216 -1.37 32.74 -10.82
C ALA A 216 -0.28 32.58 -11.90
N THR A 217 0.33 31.39 -12.02
CA THR A 217 1.35 31.17 -13.05
C THR A 217 0.74 31.09 -14.45
N GLN A 218 -0.47 30.53 -14.60
CA GLN A 218 -1.16 30.46 -15.89
C GLN A 218 -1.76 31.81 -16.30
N ALA A 219 -2.28 32.59 -15.34
CA ALA A 219 -2.77 33.95 -15.55
C ALA A 219 -1.63 34.89 -15.99
N ALA A 220 -0.49 34.84 -15.30
CA ALA A 220 0.69 35.62 -15.68
C ALA A 220 1.22 35.22 -17.07
N LEU A 221 1.25 33.91 -17.39
CA LEU A 221 1.64 33.41 -18.71
C LEU A 221 0.65 33.80 -19.82
N ARG A 222 -0.58 34.18 -19.49
CA ARG A 222 -1.61 34.63 -20.42
C ARG A 222 -1.80 36.15 -20.43
N GLY A 223 -0.90 36.90 -19.81
CA GLY A 223 -0.85 38.35 -19.87
C GLY A 223 -1.79 39.08 -18.91
N THR A 224 -2.37 38.39 -17.92
CA THR A 224 -3.10 39.06 -16.84
C THR A 224 -2.12 39.92 -16.02
N LYS A 225 -2.50 41.16 -15.69
CA LYS A 225 -1.63 42.07 -14.92
C LYS A 225 -1.37 41.48 -13.53
N LEU A 226 -0.18 41.71 -13.00
CA LEU A 226 0.25 41.13 -11.72
C LEU A 226 -0.58 41.62 -10.53
N ASP A 227 -1.17 42.82 -10.62
CA ASP A 227 -2.09 43.36 -9.61
C ASP A 227 -3.47 42.69 -9.66
N ASP A 228 -3.80 42.04 -10.79
CA ASP A 228 -5.06 41.33 -11.05
C ASP A 228 -4.92 39.80 -10.85
N ILE A 229 -3.79 39.31 -10.31
CA ILE A 229 -3.44 37.89 -10.05
C ILE A 229 -3.26 37.62 -8.56
#